data_AF-A0A832TZF2-F1
#
_entry.id   AF-A0A832TZF2-F1
#
_cell.length_a   1.000
_cell.length_b   1.000
_cell.length_c   1.000
_cell.angle_alpha   90.00
_cell.angle_beta   90.00
_cell.angle_gamma   90.00
#
_symmetry.space_group_name_H-M   'P 1'
#
loop_
_entity.id
_entity.type
_entity.pdbx_description
1 polymer ?
#
loop_
_entity_poly.entity_id
_entity_poly.type
_entity_poly.pdbx_seq_one_letter_code
_entity_poly.pdbx_strand_id
1 'polypeptide(L)'
;MDEIIRNQSNLFNRLSPDKDLISSFKTLRKKYQVIWPNGKTSDQQFSTESKGFIFTLNQDLFFERSYWNNSIASLSIPGIPNDVKWFESNFNEPLEQEDYIKLPSKDELKSVENDLLKFGNFFLIKLHGSFNWKSSNGSDIMVIGRGKNRQIKNEPLLCYYYKIFKKVLSQTNRRLLIIGYGFGDEHINSVISNAVENYGLKIYIISPEPPNKLKERLCAGCKKETVNIWYGISGYSQKVEEILRNLNNESTTVREHFYNNLFGKSEIEILRVKSVNGDI
;
A
#
# COMPACT_ATOMS: atom_id res chain seq x y z
N MET A 1 -9.75 12.74 -37.01
CA MET A 1 -9.92 11.77 -35.90
C MET A 1 -8.94 10.60 -36.02
N ASP A 2 -8.70 10.09 -37.24
CA ASP A 2 -7.74 9.01 -37.50
C ASP A 2 -6.26 9.32 -37.24
N GLU A 3 -5.87 10.60 -37.30
CA GLU A 3 -4.49 11.02 -37.05
C GLU A 3 -4.14 11.09 -35.55
N ILE A 4 -5.14 11.34 -34.69
CA ILE A 4 -4.99 11.30 -33.23
C ILE A 4 -4.89 9.85 -32.74
N ILE A 5 -5.64 8.94 -33.36
CA ILE A 5 -5.61 7.51 -33.04
C ILE A 5 -4.28 6.88 -33.48
N ARG A 6 -3.73 7.26 -34.65
CA ARG A 6 -2.38 6.82 -35.07
C ARG A 6 -1.26 7.35 -34.17
N ASN A 7 -1.40 8.57 -33.65
CA ASN A 7 -0.40 9.12 -32.73
C ASN A 7 -0.45 8.48 -31.34
N GLN A 8 -1.62 8.02 -30.87
CA GLN A 8 -1.72 7.27 -29.62
C GLN A 8 -1.23 5.82 -29.74
N SER A 9 -1.47 5.14 -30.87
CA SER A 9 -0.94 3.79 -31.10
C SER A 9 0.59 3.78 -31.22
N ASN A 10 1.18 4.83 -31.82
CA ASN A 10 2.64 5.03 -31.85
C ASN A 10 3.24 5.37 -30.48
N LEU A 11 2.48 6.03 -29.59
CA LEU A 11 2.92 6.32 -28.22
C LEU A 11 2.89 5.04 -27.35
N PHE A 12 1.86 4.19 -27.52
CA PHE A 12 1.77 2.89 -26.83
C PHE A 12 2.82 1.88 -27.32
N ASN A 13 3.15 1.86 -28.62
CA ASN A 13 4.23 1.02 -29.14
C ASN A 13 5.64 1.47 -28.71
N ARG A 14 5.82 2.75 -28.35
CA ARG A 14 7.07 3.25 -27.72
C ARG A 14 7.15 2.99 -26.22
N LEU A 15 6.02 2.70 -25.58
CA LEU A 15 5.93 2.17 -24.22
C LEU A 15 5.82 0.65 -24.26
N SER A 16 6.65 -0.01 -25.07
CA SER A 16 6.92 -1.43 -24.83
C SER A 16 7.38 -1.53 -23.38
N PRO A 17 6.72 -2.33 -22.52
CA PRO A 17 7.23 -2.56 -21.19
C PRO A 17 8.61 -3.16 -21.40
N ASP A 18 9.61 -2.42 -20.94
CA ASP A 18 11.00 -2.79 -21.10
C ASP A 18 11.12 -4.25 -20.64
N LYS A 19 11.37 -5.16 -21.61
CA LYS A 19 11.36 -6.60 -21.35
C LYS A 19 12.41 -6.93 -20.30
N ASP A 20 13.43 -6.08 -20.17
CA ASP A 20 14.44 -6.11 -19.14
C ASP A 20 13.92 -5.65 -17.78
N LEU A 21 12.92 -4.77 -17.69
CA LEU A 21 12.29 -4.40 -16.42
C LEU A 21 11.44 -5.57 -15.89
N ILE A 22 10.66 -6.21 -16.76
CA ILE A 22 9.85 -7.40 -16.40
C ILE A 22 10.76 -8.60 -16.12
N SER A 23 11.86 -8.79 -16.86
CA SER A 23 12.85 -9.84 -16.57
C SER A 23 13.62 -9.54 -15.27
N SER A 24 13.96 -8.27 -14.99
CA SER A 24 14.58 -7.85 -13.74
C SER A 24 13.69 -8.18 -12.54
N PHE A 25 12.38 -7.94 -12.63
CA PHE A 25 11.43 -8.36 -11.59
C PHE A 25 11.30 -9.88 -11.45
N LYS A 26 11.49 -10.66 -12.52
CA LYS A 26 11.46 -12.14 -12.46
C LYS A 26 12.75 -12.75 -11.89
N THR A 27 13.91 -12.14 -12.14
CA THR A 27 15.21 -12.61 -11.64
C THR A 27 15.46 -12.20 -10.19
N LEU A 28 14.84 -11.12 -9.71
CA LEU A 28 14.87 -10.64 -8.31
C LEU A 28 14.07 -11.51 -7.31
N ARG A 29 13.46 -12.63 -7.73
CA ARG A 29 12.41 -13.35 -6.99
C ARG A 29 12.81 -14.65 -6.29
N LYS A 30 14.11 -14.94 -6.14
CA LYS A 30 14.56 -16.04 -5.30
C LYS A 30 15.56 -15.52 -4.26
N LYS A 31 15.09 -15.37 -3.03
CA LYS A 31 15.76 -14.82 -1.83
C LYS A 31 16.17 -13.35 -1.96
N TYR A 32 15.59 -12.50 -1.10
CA TYR A 32 16.12 -11.16 -0.88
C TYR A 32 17.48 -11.26 -0.17
N GLN A 33 18.58 -11.24 -0.95
CA GLN A 33 19.87 -10.82 -0.42
C GLN A 33 19.91 -9.29 -0.46
N VAL A 34 19.76 -8.67 0.71
CA VAL A 34 20.07 -7.25 0.86
C VAL A 34 21.59 -7.15 0.86
N ILE A 35 22.16 -6.58 -0.20
CA ILE A 35 23.59 -6.25 -0.28
C ILE A 35 23.77 -4.89 0.39
N TRP A 36 24.37 -4.90 1.56
CA TRP A 36 24.66 -3.70 2.34
C TRP A 36 25.78 -2.88 1.67
N PRO A 37 25.88 -1.56 1.93
CA PRO A 37 26.92 -0.69 1.34
C PRO A 37 28.37 -1.13 1.64
N ASN A 38 28.57 -2.00 2.63
CA ASN A 38 29.86 -2.62 2.95
C ASN A 38 30.10 -3.97 2.22
N GLY A 39 29.28 -4.31 1.23
CA GLY A 39 29.38 -5.56 0.47
C GLY A 39 28.87 -6.80 1.19
N LYS A 40 28.40 -6.70 2.44
CA LYS A 40 27.80 -7.85 3.15
C LYS A 40 26.42 -8.15 2.57
N THR A 41 26.13 -9.42 2.33
CA THR A 41 24.79 -9.88 2.00
C THR A 41 24.09 -10.31 3.28
N SER A 42 22.86 -9.85 3.52
CA SER A 42 22.00 -10.47 4.53
C SER A 42 20.77 -11.07 3.87
N ASP A 43 20.55 -12.36 4.11
CA ASP A 43 19.26 -13.00 3.91
C ASP A 43 18.30 -12.40 4.96
N GLN A 44 17.53 -11.37 4.61
CA GLN A 44 16.42 -10.95 5.47
C GLN A 44 15.33 -12.02 5.34
N GLN A 45 15.31 -12.97 6.27
CA GLN A 45 14.09 -13.72 6.55
C GLN A 45 13.07 -12.72 7.07
N PHE A 46 12.10 -12.34 6.23
CA PHE A 46 10.90 -11.69 6.73
C PHE A 46 10.30 -12.61 7.79
N SER A 47 10.23 -12.14 9.03
CA SER A 47 9.60 -12.88 10.10
C SER A 47 8.18 -13.26 9.66
N THR A 48 7.89 -14.56 9.68
CA THR A 48 6.55 -15.09 9.46
C THR A 48 5.59 -14.75 10.59
N GLU A 49 6.08 -14.14 11.68
CA GLU A 49 5.24 -13.65 12.79
C GLU A 49 4.74 -12.22 12.53
N SER A 50 5.41 -11.47 11.65
CA SER A 50 5.08 -10.07 11.37
C SER A 50 4.05 -9.93 10.26
N LYS A 51 2.95 -9.22 10.56
CA LYS A 51 1.87 -8.94 9.61
C LYS A 51 2.09 -7.60 8.90
N GLY A 52 2.12 -7.64 7.58
CA GLY A 52 2.11 -6.49 6.67
C GLY A 52 0.69 -6.15 6.20
N PHE A 53 0.40 -4.87 6.06
CA PHE A 53 -0.91 -4.37 5.63
C PHE A 53 -0.74 -3.41 4.46
N ILE A 54 -1.51 -3.65 3.41
CA ILE A 54 -1.66 -2.78 2.26
C ILE A 54 -3.10 -2.28 2.28
N PHE A 55 -3.29 -0.97 2.36
CA PHE A 55 -4.61 -0.36 2.32
C PHE A 55 -4.80 0.33 0.98
N THR A 56 -5.86 -0.04 0.27
CA THR A 56 -6.35 0.71 -0.89
C THR A 56 -7.76 1.22 -0.61
N LEU A 57 -8.16 2.27 -1.32
CA LEU A 57 -9.54 2.72 -1.28
C LEU A 57 -10.37 1.79 -2.17
N ASN A 58 -10.24 1.95 -3.49
CA ASN A 58 -10.97 1.16 -4.47
C ASN A 58 -10.04 0.15 -5.16
N GLN A 59 -9.81 0.32 -6.46
CA GLN A 59 -8.91 -0.53 -7.24
C GLN A 59 -7.47 -0.08 -7.12
N ASP A 60 -6.58 -1.05 -7.00
CA ASP A 60 -5.13 -0.87 -7.10
C ASP A 60 -4.57 -1.95 -8.04
N LEU A 61 -4.45 -1.60 -9.32
CA LEU A 61 -3.99 -2.54 -10.35
C LEU A 61 -2.57 -3.05 -10.11
N PHE A 62 -1.73 -2.33 -9.35
CA PHE A 62 -0.36 -2.77 -9.08
C PHE A 62 -0.37 -3.99 -8.16
N PHE A 63 -1.09 -3.91 -7.04
CA PHE A 63 -1.19 -5.04 -6.11
C PHE A 63 -2.11 -6.14 -6.62
N GLU A 64 -3.19 -5.82 -7.32
CA GLU A 64 -4.10 -6.79 -7.91
C GLU A 64 -3.43 -7.65 -8.99
N ARG A 65 -2.69 -7.04 -9.92
CA ARG A 65 -1.93 -7.81 -10.93
C ARG A 65 -0.79 -8.61 -10.31
N SER A 66 -0.24 -8.13 -9.19
CA SER A 66 0.76 -8.86 -8.42
C SER A 66 0.13 -10.04 -7.67
N TYR A 67 -1.12 -9.91 -7.23
CA TYR A 67 -1.92 -10.99 -6.63
C TYR A 67 -2.15 -12.13 -7.63
N TRP A 68 -2.56 -11.79 -8.86
CA TRP A 68 -2.75 -12.75 -9.95
C TRP A 68 -1.49 -13.55 -10.28
N ASN A 69 -0.37 -12.85 -10.45
CA ASN A 69 0.86 -13.44 -11.02
C ASN A 69 1.74 -14.20 -10.01
N ASN A 70 1.30 -14.39 -8.76
CA ASN A 70 2.22 -14.79 -7.69
C ASN A 70 1.74 -16.02 -6.89
N SER A 71 2.42 -17.13 -7.11
CA SER A 71 2.31 -18.37 -6.34
C SER A 71 3.05 -18.35 -4.99
N ILE A 72 3.69 -17.22 -4.62
CA ILE A 72 4.61 -17.13 -3.46
C ILE A 72 4.21 -16.03 -2.45
N ALA A 73 3.29 -15.13 -2.79
CA ALA A 73 2.82 -14.15 -1.82
C ALA A 73 1.68 -14.74 -0.99
N SER A 74 1.88 -14.86 0.33
CA SER A 74 0.82 -15.07 1.34
C SER A 74 -0.07 -13.83 1.48
N LEU A 75 -0.37 -13.18 0.35
CA LEU A 75 -1.22 -12.02 0.21
C LEU A 75 -2.66 -12.50 0.25
N SER A 76 -3.42 -11.99 1.22
CA SER A 76 -4.82 -12.33 1.43
C SER A 76 -5.67 -11.07 1.35
N ILE A 77 -6.88 -11.20 0.80
CA ILE A 77 -7.96 -10.21 0.92
C ILE A 77 -8.96 -10.80 1.93
N PRO A 78 -8.92 -10.41 3.22
CA PRO A 78 -9.65 -11.13 4.26
C PRO A 78 -11.17 -11.14 4.08
N GLY A 79 -11.79 -12.30 4.08
CA GLY A 79 -13.25 -12.43 3.91
C GLY A 79 -13.69 -12.43 2.45
N ILE A 80 -12.73 -12.44 1.53
CA ILE A 80 -12.92 -12.71 0.12
C ILE A 80 -12.21 -14.05 -0.18
N PRO A 81 -12.85 -15.01 -0.89
CA PRO A 81 -12.18 -16.24 -1.29
C PRO A 81 -10.85 -15.97 -2.02
N ASN A 82 -9.88 -16.85 -1.95
CA ASN A 82 -8.61 -16.64 -2.66
C ASN A 82 -8.71 -17.22 -4.08
N ASP A 83 -9.45 -16.56 -4.97
CA ASP A 83 -9.44 -16.88 -6.39
C ASP A 83 -8.55 -15.89 -7.13
N VAL A 84 -7.46 -16.41 -7.69
CA VAL A 84 -6.50 -15.64 -8.46
C VAL A 84 -7.17 -15.00 -9.68
N LYS A 85 -8.12 -15.69 -10.32
CA LYS A 85 -8.67 -15.31 -11.63
C LYS A 85 -9.34 -13.95 -11.67
N TRP A 86 -9.82 -13.45 -10.54
CA TRP A 86 -10.48 -12.14 -10.46
C TRP A 86 -9.58 -10.94 -10.77
N PHE A 87 -8.26 -11.14 -10.74
CA PHE A 87 -7.30 -10.09 -11.11
C PHE A 87 -6.58 -10.42 -12.43
N GLU A 88 -7.15 -11.33 -13.22
CA GLU A 88 -6.70 -11.60 -14.58
C GLU A 88 -6.68 -10.32 -15.43
N SER A 89 -5.71 -10.27 -16.34
CA SER A 89 -5.49 -9.11 -17.20
C SER A 89 -6.22 -9.24 -18.55
N ASN A 90 -7.20 -10.13 -18.68
CA ASN A 90 -7.98 -10.26 -19.91
C ASN A 90 -9.07 -9.18 -19.98
N PHE A 91 -8.66 -7.93 -20.23
CA PHE A 91 -9.55 -6.77 -20.31
C PHE A 91 -10.41 -6.73 -21.59
N ASN A 92 -10.35 -7.77 -22.43
CA ASN A 92 -11.05 -7.82 -23.71
C ASN A 92 -12.43 -8.49 -23.61
N GLU A 93 -12.74 -9.08 -22.45
CA GLU A 93 -14.02 -9.75 -22.19
C GLU A 93 -14.82 -8.95 -21.15
N PRO A 94 -16.14 -8.79 -21.33
CA PRO A 94 -17.02 -8.28 -20.28
C PRO A 94 -16.94 -9.14 -19.01
N LEU A 95 -17.24 -8.55 -17.86
CA LEU A 95 -17.37 -9.32 -16.62
C LEU A 95 -18.58 -10.24 -16.70
N GLU A 96 -18.37 -11.51 -16.43
CA GLU A 96 -19.41 -12.53 -16.32
C GLU A 96 -19.93 -12.60 -14.87
N GLN A 97 -21.03 -13.34 -14.65
CA GLN A 97 -21.67 -13.41 -13.34
C GLN A 97 -20.74 -14.00 -12.26
N GLU A 98 -19.82 -14.87 -12.67
CA GLU A 98 -18.83 -15.54 -11.82
C GLU A 98 -17.71 -14.59 -11.35
N ASP A 99 -17.51 -13.46 -12.04
CA ASP A 99 -16.53 -12.44 -11.67
C ASP A 99 -17.02 -11.56 -10.52
N TYR A 100 -18.32 -11.59 -10.21
CA TYR A 100 -18.92 -10.83 -9.14
C TYR A 100 -18.85 -11.57 -7.80
N ILE A 101 -18.29 -10.90 -6.81
CA ILE A 101 -18.06 -11.47 -5.49
C ILE A 101 -19.13 -11.00 -4.53
N LYS A 102 -19.91 -11.94 -4.00
CA LYS A 102 -20.84 -11.67 -2.91
C LYS A 102 -20.09 -11.57 -1.59
N LEU A 103 -20.21 -10.42 -0.93
CA LEU A 103 -19.61 -10.18 0.38
C LEU A 103 -20.35 -10.93 1.49
N PRO A 104 -19.64 -11.34 2.55
CA PRO A 104 -20.24 -12.04 3.68
C PRO A 104 -21.26 -11.14 4.38
N SER A 105 -22.41 -11.73 4.72
CA SER A 105 -23.37 -11.11 5.62
C SER A 105 -22.76 -10.88 7.01
N LYS A 106 -23.47 -10.11 7.84
CA LYS A 106 -23.03 -9.81 9.21
C LYS A 106 -22.82 -11.08 10.05
N ASP A 107 -23.64 -12.11 9.87
CA ASP A 107 -23.55 -13.32 10.68
C ASP A 107 -22.48 -14.29 10.16
N GLU A 108 -22.30 -14.38 8.84
CA GLU A 108 -21.15 -15.08 8.24
C GLU A 108 -19.83 -14.44 8.64
N LEU A 109 -19.75 -13.10 8.67
CA LEU A 109 -18.53 -12.40 9.07
C LEU A 109 -18.17 -12.67 10.53
N LYS A 110 -19.15 -12.65 11.45
CA LYS A 110 -18.90 -12.90 12.88
C LYS A 110 -18.31 -14.28 13.16
N SER A 111 -18.70 -15.30 12.39
CA SER A 111 -18.21 -16.67 12.62
C SER A 111 -16.74 -16.83 12.22
N VAL A 112 -16.24 -16.00 11.30
CA VAL A 112 -14.85 -16.07 10.78
C VAL A 112 -13.96 -14.90 11.18
N GLU A 113 -14.50 -13.87 11.84
CA GLU A 113 -13.82 -12.58 12.12
C GLU A 113 -12.44 -12.75 12.78
N ASN A 114 -12.32 -13.71 13.71
CA ASN A 114 -11.08 -14.00 14.43
C ASN A 114 -10.03 -14.71 13.57
N ASP A 115 -10.46 -15.45 12.55
CA ASP A 115 -9.59 -16.22 11.67
C ASP A 115 -9.16 -15.41 10.43
N LEU A 116 -9.87 -14.32 10.09
CA LEU A 116 -9.62 -13.50 8.90
C LEU A 116 -8.19 -12.96 8.79
N LEU A 117 -7.55 -12.64 9.91
CA LEU A 117 -6.16 -12.18 9.95
C LEU A 117 -5.22 -13.22 10.57
N LYS A 118 -5.70 -14.43 10.88
CA LYS A 118 -4.92 -15.44 11.60
C LYS A 118 -3.91 -16.12 10.70
N PHE A 119 -4.30 -16.40 9.46
CA PHE A 119 -3.48 -17.07 8.47
C PHE A 119 -3.05 -16.06 7.41
N GLY A 120 -1.73 -15.96 7.16
CA GLY A 120 -1.16 -15.03 6.20
C GLY A 120 -0.31 -13.95 6.86
N ASN A 121 0.61 -13.40 6.05
CA ASN A 121 1.57 -12.41 6.52
C ASN A 121 1.38 -11.06 5.82
N PHE A 122 0.62 -11.02 4.71
CA PHE A 122 0.36 -9.80 3.96
C PHE A 122 -1.14 -9.69 3.67
N PHE A 123 -1.74 -8.55 4.01
CA PHE A 123 -3.17 -8.34 3.83
C PHE A 123 -3.42 -7.14 2.93
N LEU A 124 -4.15 -7.37 1.83
CA LEU A 124 -4.67 -6.31 0.96
C LEU A 124 -6.09 -5.95 1.43
N ILE A 125 -6.22 -4.81 2.07
CA ILE A 125 -7.46 -4.30 2.67
C ILE A 125 -8.05 -3.21 1.78
N LYS A 126 -9.17 -3.49 1.12
CA LYS A 126 -9.89 -2.53 0.25
C LYS A 126 -10.96 -1.75 1.03
N LEU A 127 -10.64 -0.55 1.48
CA LEU A 127 -11.49 0.23 2.40
C LEU A 127 -12.80 0.72 1.78
N HIS A 128 -12.83 0.92 0.46
CA HIS A 128 -14.00 1.37 -0.31
C HIS A 128 -14.55 0.28 -1.24
N GLY A 129 -14.01 -0.93 -1.16
CA GLY A 129 -14.47 -2.07 -1.92
C GLY A 129 -13.87 -2.18 -3.33
N SER A 130 -14.57 -2.91 -4.19
CA SER A 130 -14.16 -3.20 -5.57
C SER A 130 -15.40 -3.12 -6.46
N PHE A 131 -15.22 -2.76 -7.73
CA PHE A 131 -16.34 -2.65 -8.66
C PHE A 131 -17.10 -3.98 -8.86
N ASN A 132 -16.40 -5.11 -8.81
CA ASN A 132 -16.98 -6.44 -8.94
C ASN A 132 -17.53 -7.00 -7.62
N TRP A 133 -17.67 -6.21 -6.57
CA TRP A 133 -18.25 -6.68 -5.30
C TRP A 133 -19.75 -6.42 -5.25
N LYS A 134 -20.48 -7.39 -4.72
CA LYS A 134 -21.90 -7.34 -4.41
C LYS A 134 -22.08 -7.47 -2.90
N SER A 135 -22.96 -6.67 -2.31
CA SER A 135 -23.36 -6.82 -0.91
C SER A 135 -24.08 -8.16 -0.69
N SER A 136 -24.28 -8.54 0.58
CA SER A 136 -24.95 -9.80 0.92
C SER A 136 -26.39 -9.91 0.41
N ASN A 137 -27.03 -8.78 0.07
CA ASN A 137 -28.36 -8.70 -0.55
C ASN A 137 -28.32 -8.71 -2.10
N GLY A 138 -27.14 -8.78 -2.72
CA GLY A 138 -26.95 -8.80 -4.17
C GLY A 138 -26.79 -7.43 -4.84
N SER A 139 -26.92 -6.32 -4.12
CA SER A 139 -26.70 -4.98 -4.70
C SER A 139 -25.21 -4.70 -4.93
N ASP A 140 -24.88 -3.91 -5.94
CA ASP A 140 -23.50 -3.42 -6.13
C ASP A 140 -22.98 -2.69 -4.90
N ILE A 141 -21.70 -2.92 -4.57
CA ILE A 141 -21.04 -2.23 -3.46
C ILE A 141 -19.69 -1.69 -3.87
N MET A 142 -19.64 -0.36 -3.97
CA MET A 142 -18.40 0.40 -4.15
C MET A 142 -18.59 1.76 -3.49
N VAL A 143 -17.67 2.14 -2.59
CA VAL A 143 -17.79 3.39 -1.84
C VAL A 143 -17.25 4.54 -2.67
N ILE A 144 -18.16 5.21 -3.36
CA ILE A 144 -17.88 6.36 -4.22
C ILE A 144 -18.80 7.54 -3.90
N GLY A 145 -18.41 8.73 -4.35
CA GLY A 145 -19.22 9.94 -4.19
C GLY A 145 -19.39 10.40 -2.74
N ARG A 146 -20.60 10.86 -2.39
CA ARG A 146 -20.92 11.41 -1.06
C ARG A 146 -21.43 10.34 -0.10
N GLY A 147 -21.41 10.63 1.19
CA GLY A 147 -21.97 9.71 2.21
C GLY A 147 -21.17 8.44 2.44
N LYS A 148 -19.86 8.45 2.13
CA LYS A 148 -18.96 7.29 2.23
C LYS A 148 -19.00 6.60 3.60
N ASN A 149 -19.07 7.37 4.68
CA ASN A 149 -19.23 6.83 6.04
C ASN A 149 -20.48 5.96 6.21
N ARG A 150 -21.61 6.35 5.60
CA ARG A 150 -22.86 5.56 5.65
C ARG A 150 -22.70 4.27 4.83
N GLN A 151 -22.12 4.37 3.64
CA GLN A 151 -21.88 3.21 2.77
C GLN A 151 -20.98 2.17 3.48
N ILE A 152 -19.87 2.60 4.08
CA ILE A 152 -18.97 1.74 4.86
C ILE A 152 -19.69 1.11 6.06
N LYS A 153 -20.52 1.87 6.78
CA LYS A 153 -21.26 1.35 7.95
C LYS A 153 -22.31 0.30 7.59
N ASN A 154 -22.87 0.39 6.39
CA ASN A 154 -23.92 -0.51 5.93
C ASN A 154 -23.37 -1.84 5.42
N GLU A 155 -22.09 -1.92 5.07
CA GLU A 155 -21.45 -3.13 4.58
C GLU A 155 -20.56 -3.75 5.68
N PRO A 156 -20.92 -4.92 6.25
CA PRO A 156 -20.20 -5.53 7.37
C PRO A 156 -18.70 -5.68 7.15
N LEU A 157 -18.29 -6.16 5.96
CA LEU A 157 -16.87 -6.38 5.67
C LEU A 157 -16.09 -5.06 5.58
N LEU A 158 -16.66 -4.03 4.93
CA LEU A 158 -16.01 -2.71 4.84
C LEU A 158 -15.91 -2.04 6.21
N CYS A 159 -16.92 -2.21 7.08
CA CYS A 159 -16.86 -1.76 8.46
C CYS A 159 -15.71 -2.45 9.21
N TYR A 160 -15.53 -3.77 9.03
CA TYR A 160 -14.43 -4.52 9.61
C TYR A 160 -13.05 -4.06 9.09
N TYR A 161 -12.91 -3.86 7.78
CA TYR A 161 -11.70 -3.31 7.18
C TYR A 161 -11.35 -1.92 7.71
N TYR A 162 -12.34 -1.05 7.89
CA TYR A 162 -12.14 0.26 8.49
C TYR A 162 -11.66 0.16 9.95
N LYS A 163 -12.16 -0.81 10.72
CA LYS A 163 -11.65 -1.10 12.07
C LYS A 163 -10.20 -1.60 12.05
N ILE A 164 -9.84 -2.46 11.08
CA ILE A 164 -8.44 -2.90 10.90
C ILE A 164 -7.55 -1.70 10.63
N PHE A 165 -7.92 -0.83 9.69
CA PHE A 165 -7.16 0.37 9.36
C PHE A 165 -6.92 1.25 10.59
N LYS A 166 -7.97 1.54 11.36
CA LYS A 166 -7.85 2.30 12.60
C LYS A 166 -6.95 1.59 13.61
N LYS A 167 -7.14 0.30 13.85
CA LYS A 167 -6.35 -0.48 14.82
C LYS A 167 -4.88 -0.54 14.44
N VAL A 168 -4.57 -0.76 13.17
CA VAL A 168 -3.19 -0.87 12.68
C VAL A 168 -2.46 0.45 12.81
N LEU A 169 -3.08 1.57 12.43
CA LEU A 169 -2.45 2.89 12.53
C LEU A 169 -2.37 3.42 13.97
N SER A 170 -3.27 2.99 14.85
CA SER A 170 -3.28 3.38 16.27
C SER A 170 -2.33 2.54 17.14
N GLN A 171 -1.28 1.95 16.54
CA GLN A 171 -0.22 1.27 17.27
C GLN A 171 1.02 2.18 17.33
N THR A 172 1.73 2.15 18.45
CA THR A 172 2.97 2.92 18.63
C THR A 172 4.05 2.46 17.64
N ASN A 173 4.95 3.37 17.26
CA ASN A 173 6.06 3.09 16.35
C ASN A 173 5.66 2.59 14.94
N ARG A 174 4.43 2.92 14.50
CA ARG A 174 3.98 2.62 13.15
C ARG A 174 4.48 3.64 12.14
N ARG A 175 4.63 3.15 10.91
CA ARG A 175 5.00 3.96 9.75
C ARG A 175 4.01 3.67 8.63
N LEU A 176 3.55 4.71 7.97
CA LEU A 176 2.61 4.64 6.87
C LEU A 176 3.29 5.16 5.60
N LEU A 177 3.46 4.30 4.61
CA LEU A 177 3.85 4.69 3.26
C LEU A 177 2.59 4.98 2.44
N ILE A 178 2.50 6.19 1.89
CA ILE A 178 1.40 6.67 1.07
C ILE A 178 1.90 6.84 -0.36
N ILE A 179 1.23 6.19 -1.31
CA ILE A 179 1.53 6.28 -2.74
C ILE A 179 0.26 6.70 -3.47
N GLY A 180 0.29 7.83 -4.17
CA GLY A 180 -0.82 8.25 -5.04
C GLY A 180 -2.14 8.62 -4.33
N TYR A 181 -2.14 8.85 -3.01
CA TYR A 181 -3.36 9.26 -2.29
C TYR A 181 -3.51 10.78 -2.25
N GLY A 182 -4.67 11.26 -2.72
CA GLY A 182 -4.96 12.69 -2.83
C GLY A 182 -5.52 13.36 -1.56
N PHE A 183 -5.71 12.66 -0.43
CA PHE A 183 -6.28 13.24 0.80
C PHE A 183 -7.70 13.82 0.65
N GLY A 184 -8.47 13.37 -0.34
CA GLY A 184 -9.87 13.81 -0.56
C GLY A 184 -10.91 13.13 0.36
N ASP A 185 -10.50 12.13 1.14
CA ASP A 185 -11.39 11.32 1.98
C ASP A 185 -11.24 11.71 3.46
N GLU A 186 -12.18 12.51 3.95
CA GLU A 186 -12.18 13.03 5.32
C GLU A 186 -12.13 11.93 6.38
N HIS A 187 -12.84 10.82 6.20
CA HIS A 187 -12.84 9.71 7.15
C HIS A 187 -11.48 9.00 7.22
N ILE A 188 -10.79 8.87 6.09
CA ILE A 188 -9.43 8.33 6.04
C ILE A 188 -8.45 9.29 6.71
N ASN A 189 -8.53 10.58 6.36
CA ASN A 189 -7.69 11.63 6.94
C ASN A 189 -7.86 11.72 8.46
N SER A 190 -9.09 11.59 8.97
CA SER A 190 -9.38 11.61 10.41
C SER A 190 -8.64 10.50 11.14
N VAL A 191 -8.61 9.27 10.58
CA VAL A 191 -7.87 8.15 11.17
C VAL A 191 -6.36 8.39 11.15
N ILE A 192 -5.82 8.86 10.02
CA ILE A 192 -4.38 9.15 9.88
C ILE A 192 -3.98 10.27 10.85
N SER A 193 -4.73 11.37 10.90
CA SER A 193 -4.51 12.49 11.83
C SER A 193 -4.50 12.03 13.27
N ASN A 194 -5.50 11.25 13.69
CA ASN A 194 -5.57 10.72 15.04
C ASN A 194 -4.38 9.81 15.36
N ALA A 195 -3.90 9.02 14.39
CA ALA A 195 -2.72 8.18 14.55
C ALA A 195 -1.43 9.01 14.70
N VAL A 196 -1.30 10.12 13.98
CA VAL A 196 -0.18 11.06 14.17
C VAL A 196 -0.22 11.68 15.56
N GLU A 197 -1.36 12.29 15.92
CA GLU A 197 -1.51 13.07 17.15
C GLU A 197 -1.37 12.21 18.41
N ASN A 198 -1.99 11.02 18.42
CA ASN A 198 -2.13 10.22 19.64
C ASN A 198 -1.22 9.00 19.71
N TYR A 199 -0.60 8.58 18.60
CA TYR A 199 0.18 7.34 18.53
C TYR A 199 1.57 7.52 17.88
N GLY A 200 1.92 8.75 17.48
CA GLY A 200 3.23 9.06 16.90
C GLY A 200 3.46 8.43 15.53
N LEU A 201 2.39 8.23 14.74
CA LEU A 201 2.50 7.68 13.39
C LEU A 201 3.44 8.54 12.53
N LYS A 202 4.41 7.90 11.89
CA LYS A 202 5.30 8.55 10.92
C LYS A 202 4.83 8.30 9.49
N ILE A 203 4.69 9.35 8.70
CA ILE A 203 4.15 9.29 7.35
C ILE A 203 5.28 9.45 6.32
N TYR A 204 5.28 8.60 5.30
CA TYR A 204 6.17 8.67 4.16
C TYR A 204 5.33 8.79 2.90
N ILE A 205 5.65 9.73 2.01
CA ILE A 205 4.84 9.98 0.82
C ILE A 205 5.70 9.81 -0.44
N ILE A 206 5.13 9.13 -1.43
CA ILE A 206 5.62 9.11 -2.81
C ILE A 206 4.54 9.74 -3.68
N SER A 207 4.85 10.89 -4.27
CA SER A 207 3.90 11.66 -5.08
C SER A 207 4.63 12.57 -6.05
N PRO A 208 4.23 12.63 -7.34
CA PRO A 208 4.87 13.52 -8.31
C PRO A 208 4.67 15.01 -7.96
N GLU A 209 3.64 15.35 -7.16
CA GLU A 209 3.40 16.69 -6.65
C GLU A 209 4.60 17.19 -5.82
N PRO A 210 5.04 18.45 -5.96
CA PRO A 210 6.04 19.04 -5.07
C PRO A 210 5.58 19.13 -3.60
N PRO A 211 6.46 18.94 -2.60
CA PRO A 211 6.08 19.00 -1.18
C PRO A 211 5.40 20.31 -0.74
N ASN A 212 5.84 21.45 -1.29
CA ASN A 212 5.24 22.76 -1.01
C ASN A 212 3.79 22.84 -1.51
N LYS A 213 3.50 22.25 -2.68
CA LYS A 213 2.15 22.19 -3.23
C LYS A 213 1.24 21.29 -2.39
N LEU A 214 1.76 20.15 -1.93
CA LEU A 214 1.02 19.32 -0.97
C LEU A 214 0.74 20.08 0.33
N LYS A 215 1.74 20.78 0.88
CA LYS A 215 1.59 21.59 2.10
C LYS A 215 0.50 22.63 1.94
N GLU A 216 0.55 23.41 0.86
CA GLU A 216 -0.47 24.40 0.52
C GLU A 216 -1.86 23.75 0.54
N ARG A 217 -2.02 22.60 -0.14
CA ARG A 217 -3.30 21.90 -0.25
C ARG A 217 -3.81 21.33 1.08
N LEU A 218 -2.94 20.74 1.90
CA LEU A 218 -3.31 20.20 3.20
C LEU A 218 -3.60 21.32 4.23
N CYS A 219 -2.88 22.44 4.16
CA CYS A 219 -2.98 23.50 5.16
C CYS A 219 -3.91 24.65 4.75
N ALA A 220 -4.29 24.80 3.47
CA ALA A 220 -5.10 25.91 2.98
C ALA A 220 -6.42 26.11 3.74
N GLY A 221 -7.08 25.02 4.13
CA GLY A 221 -8.33 25.06 4.89
C GLY A 221 -8.17 25.15 6.40
N CYS A 222 -6.94 25.12 6.93
CA CYS A 222 -6.63 25.04 8.36
C CYS A 222 -7.42 23.94 9.11
N LYS A 223 -7.87 22.89 8.40
CA LYS A 223 -8.55 21.74 9.02
C LYS A 223 -7.53 21.01 9.88
N LYS A 224 -7.87 20.82 11.16
CA LYS A 224 -6.98 20.19 12.15
C LYS A 224 -6.43 18.87 11.62
N GLU A 225 -7.27 18.06 10.96
CA GLU A 225 -6.88 16.74 10.46
C GLU A 225 -5.77 16.81 9.41
N THR A 226 -5.94 17.64 8.39
CA THR A 226 -4.97 17.70 7.28
C THR A 226 -3.69 18.43 7.70
N VAL A 227 -3.79 19.38 8.64
CA VAL A 227 -2.64 20.03 9.27
C VAL A 227 -1.83 19.03 10.11
N ASN A 228 -2.50 18.21 10.92
CA ASN A 228 -1.85 17.16 11.70
C ASN A 228 -1.14 16.14 10.80
N ILE A 229 -1.77 15.73 9.70
CA ILE A 229 -1.14 14.85 8.70
C ILE A 229 0.16 15.45 8.19
N TRP A 230 0.17 16.74 7.84
CA TRP A 230 1.38 17.42 7.37
C TRP A 230 2.52 17.32 8.39
N TYR A 231 2.23 17.57 9.68
CA TYR A 231 3.23 17.46 10.74
C TYR A 231 3.71 16.02 11.02
N GLY A 232 2.93 15.01 10.64
CA GLY A 232 3.33 13.61 10.72
C GLY A 232 4.28 13.16 9.59
N ILE A 233 4.47 13.96 8.54
CA ILE A 233 5.34 13.60 7.41
C ILE A 233 6.80 13.57 7.87
N SER A 234 7.38 12.37 7.83
CA SER A 234 8.77 12.06 8.15
C SER A 234 9.63 11.80 6.92
N GLY A 235 9.03 11.66 5.73
CA GLY A 235 9.76 11.53 4.47
C GLY A 235 8.88 11.77 3.25
N TYR A 236 9.48 12.30 2.18
CA TYR A 236 8.80 12.63 0.93
C TYR A 236 9.71 12.35 -0.26
N SER A 237 9.18 11.73 -1.31
CA SER A 237 9.87 11.58 -2.58
C SER A 237 8.93 11.92 -3.74
N GLN A 238 9.47 12.58 -4.76
CA GLN A 238 8.71 12.90 -5.97
C GLN A 238 8.77 11.80 -7.02
N LYS A 239 9.78 10.94 -6.95
CA LYS A 239 9.96 9.86 -7.93
C LYS A 239 10.09 8.53 -7.23
N VAL A 240 9.44 7.53 -7.82
CA VAL A 240 9.55 6.15 -7.37
C VAL A 240 10.99 5.66 -7.59
N GLU A 241 11.63 6.10 -8.66
CA GLU A 241 13.00 5.72 -9.03
C GLU A 241 14.04 6.20 -8.01
N GLU A 242 13.83 7.37 -7.39
CA GLU A 242 14.70 7.90 -6.32
C GLU A 242 14.72 6.97 -5.08
N ILE A 243 13.73 6.10 -4.95
CA ILE A 243 13.62 5.10 -3.88
C ILE A 243 13.91 3.68 -4.40
N LEU A 244 13.43 3.31 -5.59
CA LEU A 244 13.45 1.92 -6.06
C LEU A 244 14.61 1.58 -7.00
N ARG A 245 15.21 2.55 -7.70
CA ARG A 245 16.31 2.28 -8.65
C ARG A 245 17.65 2.64 -8.02
N ASN A 246 18.64 1.75 -8.15
CA ASN A 246 20.05 2.07 -7.93
C ASN A 246 20.50 3.01 -9.05
N LEU A 247 20.36 4.31 -8.85
CA LEU A 247 20.90 5.31 -9.76
C LEU A 247 22.17 5.86 -9.08
N ASN A 248 23.34 5.47 -9.60
CA ASN A 248 24.69 5.99 -9.31
C ASN A 248 24.89 6.85 -8.03
N ASN A 249 25.78 6.40 -7.12
CA ASN A 249 26.48 7.02 -5.96
C ASN A 249 25.95 8.27 -5.20
N GLU A 250 25.17 9.17 -5.80
CA GLU A 250 24.47 10.27 -5.12
C GLU A 250 23.04 9.89 -4.67
N SER A 251 22.36 8.94 -5.35
CA SER A 251 21.03 8.46 -4.94
C SER A 251 21.07 7.46 -3.78
N THR A 252 22.25 6.95 -3.41
CA THR A 252 22.43 6.04 -2.28
C THR A 252 22.05 6.69 -0.96
N THR A 253 22.36 7.98 -0.75
CA THR A 253 22.11 8.67 0.52
C THR A 253 20.62 8.94 0.76
N VAL A 254 19.88 9.38 -0.27
CA VAL A 254 18.42 9.63 -0.18
C VAL A 254 17.67 8.32 0.00
N ARG A 255 18.07 7.28 -0.76
CA ARG A 255 17.51 5.95 -0.63
C ARG A 255 17.79 5.35 0.75
N GLU A 256 19.04 5.33 1.19
CA GLU A 256 19.42 4.83 2.52
C GLU A 256 18.70 5.60 3.62
N HIS A 257 18.61 6.93 3.53
CA HIS A 257 17.83 7.72 4.48
C HIS A 257 16.35 7.31 4.46
N PHE A 258 15.73 7.16 3.29
CA PHE A 258 14.32 6.77 3.17
C PHE A 258 14.09 5.36 3.73
N TYR A 259 14.91 4.37 3.37
CA TYR A 259 14.78 2.99 3.86
C TYR A 259 15.12 2.87 5.35
N ASN A 260 16.20 3.50 5.83
CA ASN A 260 16.57 3.49 7.25
C ASN A 260 15.51 4.20 8.11
N ASN A 261 14.81 5.20 7.58
CA ASN A 261 13.71 5.82 8.31
C ASN A 261 12.40 5.05 8.19
N LEU A 262 12.11 4.44 7.03
CA LEU A 262 10.88 3.68 6.77
C LEU A 262 10.89 2.27 7.39
N PHE A 263 11.98 1.53 7.29
CA PHE A 263 12.13 0.20 7.89
C PHE A 263 12.81 0.26 9.26
N GLY A 264 13.41 1.40 9.58
CA GLY A 264 14.10 1.64 10.84
C GLY A 264 15.57 1.36 10.65
N LYS A 265 16.41 2.12 11.37
CA LYS A 265 17.79 1.71 11.59
C LYS A 265 17.68 0.33 12.20
N SER A 266 18.15 -0.69 11.49
CA SER A 266 18.31 -2.00 12.09
C SER A 266 19.06 -1.82 13.41
N GLU A 267 18.77 -2.64 14.41
CA GLU A 267 19.43 -2.63 15.73
C GLU A 267 20.98 -2.67 15.66
N ILE A 268 21.53 -2.85 14.46
CA ILE A 268 22.95 -2.78 14.10
C ILE A 268 23.61 -1.44 14.47
N GLU A 269 22.91 -0.29 14.42
CA GLU A 269 23.54 0.98 14.81
C GLU A 269 23.71 1.13 16.33
N ILE A 270 22.90 0.44 17.14
CA ILE A 270 23.01 0.46 18.60
C ILE A 270 24.28 -0.30 19.07
N LEU A 271 24.77 -1.25 18.27
CA LEU A 271 26.04 -1.94 18.52
C LEU A 271 27.28 -1.10 18.16
N ARG A 272 27.16 -0.12 17.24
CA ARG A 272 28.30 0.74 16.88
C ARG A 272 28.67 1.78 17.95
N VAL A 273 27.73 2.15 18.81
CA VAL A 273 27.97 3.12 19.89
C VAL A 273 28.52 2.46 21.17
N LYS A 274 28.41 1.12 21.29
CA LYS A 274 28.85 0.39 22.49
C LYS A 274 30.23 -0.30 22.40
N SER A 275 30.94 -0.21 21.27
CA SER A 275 32.22 -0.92 21.09
C SER A 275 33.44 -0.04 20.83
N VAL A 276 33.40 1.25 21.16
CA VAL A 276 34.59 2.11 21.13
C VAL A 276 34.73 2.80 22.48
N ASN A 277 35.07 1.99 23.49
CA ASN A 277 35.77 2.37 24.72
C ASN A 277 36.18 1.04 25.39
N GLY A 278 37.41 0.63 25.18
CA GLY A 278 37.96 -0.62 25.67
C GLY A 278 39.29 -0.94 24.98
N ASP A 279 40.33 -0.29 25.47
CA ASP A 279 41.73 -0.72 25.58
C ASP A 279 42.18 -1.94 24.74
N ILE A 280 43.14 -1.70 23.83
CA ILE A 280 44.57 -2.05 23.92
C ILE A 280 45.28 -1.50 22.67
#